data_AF-A0A925EBX9-F1
#
_entry.id   AF-A0A925EBX9-F1
#
_cell.length_a   1.000
_cell.length_b   1.000
_cell.length_c   1.000
_cell.angle_alpha   90.00
_cell.angle_beta   90.00
_cell.angle_gamma   90.00
#
_symmetry.space_group_name_H-M   'P 1'
#
loop_
_entity.id
_entity.type
_entity.pdbx_description
1 polymer ?
#
loop_
_entity_poly.entity_id
_entity_poly.type
_entity_poly.pdbx_seq_one_letter_code
_entity_poly.pdbx_strand_id
1 'polypeptide(L)'
;MTDTYLVVEKINEVQEEMKRNGLWVSAAPGWVREFEKRSVATGEDFSEWLQFIYLPNRKLEAAGKMGGEEKKYIAPQATKFFGADVQKGKLLQLLIELDSLP
;
A
#
# COMPACT_ATOMS: atom_id res chain seq x y z
N MET A 1 17.45 10.51 12.17
CA MET A 1 16.80 9.88 11.00
C MET A 1 15.53 10.67 10.75
N THR A 2 15.29 11.15 9.53
CA THR A 2 14.06 11.88 9.19
C THR A 2 12.90 10.90 8.99
N ASP A 3 11.70 11.24 9.43
CA ASP A 3 10.50 10.40 9.33
C ASP A 3 10.22 9.89 7.90
N THR A 4 10.54 10.72 6.91
CA THR A 4 10.49 10.35 5.48
C THR A 4 11.32 9.12 5.13
N TYR A 5 12.50 8.98 5.73
CA TYR A 5 13.41 7.86 5.46
C TYR A 5 12.79 6.53 5.93
N LEU A 6 12.20 6.52 7.14
CA LEU A 6 11.55 5.35 7.72
C LEU A 6 10.35 4.89 6.88
N VAL A 7 9.54 5.83 6.39
CA VAL A 7 8.40 5.51 5.50
C VAL A 7 8.89 4.91 4.20
N VAL A 8 9.94 5.47 3.59
CA VAL A 8 10.48 4.97 2.32
C VAL A 8 11.08 3.56 2.47
N GLU A 9 11.85 3.31 3.54
CA GLU A 9 12.36 1.96 3.82
C GLU A 9 11.23 0.96 4.02
N LYS A 10 10.23 1.30 4.83
CA LYS A 10 9.09 0.41 5.06
C LYS A 10 8.31 0.12 3.79
N ILE A 11 8.12 1.12 2.92
CA ILE A 11 7.51 0.90 1.62
C ILE A 11 8.35 -0.05 0.76
N ASN A 12 9.67 0.07 0.76
CA ASN A 12 10.51 -0.86 0.01
C ASN A 12 10.38 -2.30 0.53
N GLU A 13 10.29 -2.50 1.85
CA GLU A 13 10.00 -3.82 2.43
C GLU A 13 8.64 -4.37 1.97
N VAL A 14 7.59 -3.53 1.95
CA VAL A 14 6.27 -3.90 1.42
C VAL A 14 6.38 -4.32 -0.04
N GLN A 15 7.10 -3.55 -0.88
CA GLN A 15 7.28 -3.87 -2.30
C GLN A 15 7.97 -5.22 -2.51
N GLU A 16 9.04 -5.50 -1.76
CA GLU A 16 9.74 -6.78 -1.84
C GLU A 16 8.84 -7.94 -1.39
N GLU A 17 8.05 -7.75 -0.33
CA GLU A 17 7.12 -8.78 0.12
C GLU A 17 5.97 -9.02 -0.88
N MET A 18 5.45 -7.97 -1.52
CA MET A 18 4.47 -8.09 -2.61
C MET A 18 5.03 -8.89 -3.79
N LYS A 19 6.30 -8.65 -4.17
CA LYS A 19 6.99 -9.42 -5.23
C LYS A 19 7.11 -10.89 -4.86
N ARG A 20 7.51 -11.20 -3.62
CA ARG A 20 7.63 -12.58 -3.11
C ARG A 20 6.31 -13.34 -3.15
N ASN A 21 5.20 -12.64 -2.89
CA ASN A 21 3.86 -13.21 -2.91
C ASN A 21 3.21 -13.21 -4.31
N GLY A 22 3.92 -12.78 -5.36
CA GLY A 22 3.39 -12.73 -6.73
C GLY A 22 2.31 -11.66 -6.94
N LEU A 23 2.18 -10.69 -6.04
CA LEU A 23 1.18 -9.61 -6.09
C LEU A 23 1.69 -8.37 -6.85
N TRP A 24 2.99 -8.33 -7.13
CA TRP A 24 3.62 -7.19 -7.81
C TRP A 24 3.47 -7.32 -9.33
N VAL A 25 2.78 -6.37 -9.93
CA VAL A 25 2.49 -6.36 -11.37
C VAL A 25 3.32 -5.29 -12.09
N SER A 26 3.79 -5.57 -13.31
CA SER A 26 4.69 -4.64 -14.02
C SER A 26 3.98 -3.47 -14.69
N ALA A 27 2.69 -3.61 -15.00
CA ALA A 27 1.92 -2.62 -15.72
C ALA A 27 0.75 -2.12 -14.87
N ALA A 28 0.55 -0.80 -14.85
CA ALA A 28 -0.61 -0.20 -14.20
C ALA A 28 -1.88 -0.53 -15.02
N PRO A 29 -2.90 -1.14 -14.41
CA PRO A 29 -4.20 -1.34 -15.04
C PRO A 29 -4.82 0.00 -15.47
N GLY A 30 -5.61 -0.02 -16.54
CA GLY A 30 -6.29 1.19 -17.02
C GLY A 30 -7.18 1.86 -15.96
N TRP A 31 -7.79 1.06 -15.08
CA TRP A 31 -8.72 1.52 -14.05
C TRP A 31 -8.03 2.30 -12.92
N VAL A 32 -6.72 2.13 -12.72
CA VAL A 32 -5.96 2.84 -11.67
C VAL A 32 -6.07 4.35 -11.85
N ARG A 33 -6.26 4.84 -13.08
CA ARG A 33 -6.51 6.27 -13.36
C ARG A 33 -7.89 6.76 -12.92
N GLU A 34 -8.81 5.84 -12.65
CA GLU A 34 -10.20 6.09 -12.26
C GLU A 34 -10.49 5.53 -10.86
N PHE A 35 -9.45 5.34 -10.03
CA PHE A 35 -9.57 4.70 -8.72
C PHE A 35 -10.54 5.42 -7.76
N GLU A 36 -10.75 6.73 -7.92
CA GLU A 36 -11.73 7.49 -7.13
C GLU A 36 -13.18 7.12 -7.47
N LYS A 37 -13.42 6.62 -8.69
CA LYS A 37 -14.76 6.28 -9.20
C LYS A 37 -15.09 4.80 -9.04
N ARG A 38 -14.09 3.95 -8.80
CA ARG A 38 -14.24 2.49 -8.73
C ARG A 38 -13.95 1.98 -7.32
N SER A 39 -14.86 1.16 -6.80
CA SER A 39 -14.63 0.44 -5.54
C SER A 39 -13.67 -0.73 -5.74
N VAL A 40 -12.70 -0.88 -4.84
CA VAL A 40 -11.85 -2.07 -4.74
C VAL A 40 -12.71 -3.25 -4.30
N ALA A 41 -12.93 -4.20 -5.20
CA ALA A 41 -13.85 -5.32 -4.98
C ALA A 41 -13.11 -6.63 -4.66
N THR A 42 -11.88 -6.81 -5.18
CA THR A 42 -11.11 -8.04 -5.08
C THR A 42 -9.74 -7.82 -4.46
N GLY A 43 -9.08 -8.91 -4.04
CA GLY A 43 -7.70 -8.86 -3.53
C GLY A 43 -6.68 -8.47 -4.61
N GLU A 44 -6.99 -8.75 -5.88
CA GLU A 44 -6.18 -8.31 -7.03
C GLU A 44 -6.32 -6.79 -7.22
N ASP A 45 -7.56 -6.29 -7.29
CA ASP A 45 -7.83 -4.83 -7.35
C ASP A 45 -7.14 -4.10 -6.18
N PHE A 46 -7.15 -4.70 -4.99
CA PHE A 46 -6.50 -4.13 -3.82
C PHE A 46 -4.98 -4.10 -3.95
N SER A 47 -4.37 -5.17 -4.48
CA SER A 47 -2.92 -5.24 -4.71
C SER A 47 -2.46 -4.20 -5.73
N GLU A 48 -3.23 -4.04 -6.81
CA GLU A 48 -2.97 -3.04 -7.85
C GLU A 48 -3.13 -1.62 -7.32
N TRP A 49 -4.19 -1.35 -6.55
CA TRP A 49 -4.39 -0.07 -5.88
C TRP A 49 -3.28 0.24 -4.88
N LEU A 50 -2.89 -0.75 -4.08
CA LEU A 50 -1.81 -0.64 -3.10
C LEU A 50 -0.50 -0.23 -3.81
N GLN A 51 -0.15 -0.95 -4.87
CA GLN A 51 1.07 -0.74 -5.63
C GLN A 51 1.13 0.62 -6.34
N PHE A 52 0.06 0.99 -7.07
CA PHE A 52 0.12 2.12 -7.99
C PHE A 52 -0.47 3.42 -7.44
N ILE A 53 -1.29 3.36 -6.39
CA ILE A 53 -1.91 4.54 -5.79
C ILE A 53 -1.37 4.76 -4.39
N TYR A 54 -1.57 3.81 -3.49
CA TYR A 54 -1.29 4.03 -2.07
C TYR A 54 0.19 4.23 -1.78
N LEU A 55 1.06 3.30 -2.20
CA LEU A 55 2.49 3.38 -1.89
C LEU A 55 3.15 4.64 -2.49
N PRO A 56 2.90 5.03 -3.76
CA PRO A 56 3.43 6.28 -4.30
C PRO A 56 2.92 7.52 -3.56
N ASN A 57 1.62 7.59 -3.25
CA ASN A 57 1.05 8.73 -2.52
C ASN A 57 1.64 8.83 -1.11
N ARG A 58 1.80 7.70 -0.41
CA ARG A 58 2.42 7.67 0.92
C ARG A 58 3.87 8.17 0.92
N LYS A 59 4.65 7.91 -0.15
CA LYS A 59 5.99 8.51 -0.31
C LYS A 59 5.92 10.03 -0.47
N LEU A 60 4.93 10.55 -1.20
CA LEU A 60 4.75 11.99 -1.41
C LEU A 60 4.28 12.70 -0.14
N GLU A 61 3.37 12.10 0.62
CA GLU A 61 2.93 12.58 1.94
C GLU A 61 4.10 12.67 2.92
N ALA A 62 4.89 11.60 3.05
CA ALA A 62 6.03 11.57 3.94
C ALA A 62 7.12 12.58 3.56
N ALA A 63 7.18 13.00 2.29
CA ALA A 63 8.07 14.05 1.80
C ALA A 63 7.49 15.47 1.99
N GLY A 64 6.32 15.61 2.60
CA GLY A 64 5.61 16.89 2.77
C GLY A 64 5.12 17.51 1.45
N LYS A 65 5.04 16.71 0.38
CA LYS A 65 4.67 17.16 -0.98
C LYS A 65 3.17 17.01 -1.28
N MET A 66 2.44 16.31 -0.40
CA MET A 66 0.98 16.24 -0.37
C MET A 66 0.51 16.91 0.92
N GLY A 67 -0.33 17.93 0.81
CA GLY A 67 -0.91 18.64 1.95
C GLY A 67 -2.35 18.21 2.20
N GLY A 68 -2.67 17.82 3.43
CA GLY A 68 -4.04 17.90 3.95
C GLY A 68 -5.01 16.74 3.68
N GLU A 69 -4.57 15.60 3.14
CA GLU A 69 -5.43 14.40 3.16
C GLU A 69 -5.35 13.72 4.53
N GLU A 70 -6.51 13.41 5.12
CA GLU A 70 -6.58 12.56 6.31
C GLU A 70 -5.86 11.24 6.03
N LYS A 71 -5.03 10.83 6.99
CA LYS A 71 -4.24 9.60 6.89
C LYS A 71 -5.17 8.40 6.65
N LYS A 72 -5.18 7.90 5.42
CA LYS A 72 -5.99 6.73 5.04
C LYS A 72 -5.29 5.47 5.55
N TYR A 73 -5.80 4.90 6.63
CA TYR A 73 -5.26 3.65 7.19
C TYR A 73 -5.45 2.48 6.21
N ILE A 74 -4.36 1.77 5.91
CA ILE A 74 -4.36 0.62 5.00
C ILE A 74 -4.67 -0.70 5.71
N ALA A 75 -4.33 -0.83 6.98
CA ALA A 75 -4.44 -2.07 7.76
C ALA A 75 -5.85 -2.69 7.77
N PRO A 76 -6.95 -1.94 7.91
CA PRO A 76 -8.29 -2.54 7.87
C PRO A 76 -8.62 -3.16 6.50
N GLN A 77 -8.23 -2.50 5.41
CA GLN A 77 -8.45 -3.00 4.06
C GLN A 77 -7.53 -4.19 3.76
N ALA A 78 -6.27 -4.12 4.17
CA ALA A 78 -5.32 -5.22 4.06
C ALA A 78 -5.81 -6.46 4.82
N THR A 79 -6.39 -6.28 6.01
CA THR A 79 -6.97 -7.38 6.79
C THR A 79 -8.16 -8.01 6.05
N LYS A 80 -9.02 -7.20 5.44
CA LYS A 80 -10.16 -7.69 4.66
C LYS A 80 -9.74 -8.55 3.47
N PHE A 81 -8.69 -8.16 2.74
CA PHE A 81 -8.29 -8.83 1.50
C PHE A 81 -7.20 -9.89 1.66
N PHE A 82 -6.33 -9.75 2.67
CA PHE A 82 -5.19 -10.64 2.90
C PHE A 82 -5.27 -11.42 4.21
N GLY A 83 -6.15 -11.05 5.15
CA GLY A 83 -6.14 -11.61 6.52
C GLY A 83 -6.48 -13.10 6.62
N ALA A 84 -7.15 -13.68 5.62
CA ALA A 84 -7.42 -15.11 5.58
C ALA A 84 -6.27 -15.93 4.98
N ASP A 85 -5.29 -15.28 4.32
CA ASP A 85 -4.17 -15.95 3.68
C ASP A 85 -2.93 -15.91 4.56
N VAL A 86 -2.60 -17.07 5.14
CA VAL A 86 -1.45 -17.24 6.04
C VAL A 86 -0.13 -16.87 5.36
N GLN A 87 0.01 -17.09 4.04
CA GLN A 87 1.22 -16.74 3.30
C GLN A 87 1.44 -15.22 3.23
N LYS A 88 0.35 -14.43 3.30
CA LYS A 88 0.39 -12.97 3.28
C LYS A 88 0.50 -12.34 4.67
N GLY A 89 0.68 -13.14 5.73
CA GLY A 89 0.76 -12.63 7.11
C GLY A 89 1.87 -11.59 7.32
N LYS A 90 3.04 -11.79 6.70
CA LYS A 90 4.14 -10.83 6.76
C LYS A 90 3.81 -9.53 6.02
N LEU A 91 3.17 -9.62 4.85
CA LEU A 91 2.73 -8.43 4.12
C LEU A 91 1.73 -7.61 4.95
N LEU A 92 0.79 -8.28 5.62
CA LEU A 92 -0.17 -7.63 6.51
C LEU A 92 0.53 -6.90 7.67
N GLN A 93 1.52 -7.55 8.30
CA GLN A 93 2.32 -6.93 9.35
C GLN A 93 3.03 -5.66 8.86
N LEU A 94 3.68 -5.72 7.69
CA LEU A 94 4.39 -4.58 7.11
C LEU A 94 3.44 -3.40 6.81
N LEU A 95 2.21 -3.68 6.39
CA LEU A 95 1.18 -2.66 6.13
C LEU A 95 0.66 -2.02 7.43
N ILE A 96 0.52 -2.79 8.51
CA ILE A 96 0.17 -2.26 9.85
C ILE A 96 1.30 -1.38 10.40
N GLU A 97 2.54 -1.81 10.24
CA GLU A 97 3.71 -1.03 10.63
C GLU A 97 3.78 0.28 9.84
N LEU A 98 3.50 0.24 8.53
CA LEU A 98 3.48 1.42 7.66
C LEU A 98 2.42 2.46 8.10
N ASP A 99 1.24 2.01 8.54
CA ASP A 99 0.20 2.89 9.10
C ASP A 99 0.64 3.58 10.39
N SER A 100 1.48 2.90 11.17
CA SER A 100 1.97 3.39 12.47
C SER A 100 3.07 4.44 12.32
N LEU A 101 3.72 4.52 11.16
CA LEU A 101 4.75 5.53 10.88
C LEU A 101 4.12 6.90 10.64
N PRO A 102 4.70 8.01 11.14
CA PRO A 102 4.17 9.37 11.00
C PRO A 102 3.76 9.71 9.56
#